data_AF-A0A3N9PVJ6-F1
#
_entry.id   AF-A0A3N9PVJ6-F1
#
_cell.length_a   1.000
_cell.length_b   1.000
_cell.length_c   1.000
_cell.angle_alpha   90.00
_cell.angle_beta   90.00
_cell.angle_gamma   90.00
#
_symmetry.space_group_name_H-M   'P 1'
#
loop_
_entity.id
_entity.type
_entity.pdbx_description
1 polymer ?
#
loop_
_entity_poly.entity_id
_entity_poly.type
_entity_poly.pdbx_seq_one_letter_code
_entity_poly.pdbx_strand_id
1 'polypeptide(L)'
;RALGERLKTVFIENGLMRAGEAERVAHFFRALGVTVQVVDARAEFFSALKGVIDPEAKREAITQTFYRDVFGRLVRDSGARYLLQGTILTDVDETVAGIKRQHNVFAQLGIDPQAAFGYHILEPLVQLRKDGVRKLGQALGLPEELFQRIPFPGPALAARVIGEATPERIDTVRQATQVVERLLAGHGAFQYLAILHQDRVTGMRGGERDFGQQIEVRCWDSRDARIATPTRLPFALLEELAQEIIRSVPGVVSVTYNIASKPPSTIEAI
;
A
#
# COMPACT_ATOMS: atom_id res chain seq x y z
N ARG A 1 -9.64 16.19 17.00
CA ARG A 1 -10.70 16.61 17.96
C ARG A 1 -10.12 16.88 19.35
N ALA A 2 -9.77 15.89 20.18
CA ALA A 2 -9.32 16.12 21.56
C ALA A 2 -8.08 17.01 21.72
N LEU A 3 -7.13 16.91 20.79
CA LEU A 3 -5.87 17.66 20.86
C LEU A 3 -5.96 19.05 20.20
N GLY A 4 -6.97 19.32 19.38
CA GLY A 4 -7.08 20.55 18.59
C GLY A 4 -5.79 20.84 17.81
N GLU A 5 -5.31 22.08 17.90
CA GLU A 5 -4.08 22.57 17.27
C GLU A 5 -2.79 21.93 17.80
N ARG A 6 -2.85 21.22 18.93
CA ARG A 6 -1.68 20.50 19.47
C ARG A 6 -1.37 19.23 18.68
N LEU A 7 -2.29 18.78 17.82
CA LEU A 7 -2.06 17.63 16.95
C LEU A 7 -1.22 18.05 15.74
N LYS A 8 -0.01 17.49 15.64
CA LYS A 8 0.77 17.51 14.40
C LYS A 8 0.47 16.24 13.61
N THR A 9 0.04 16.37 12.37
CA THR A 9 -0.22 15.24 11.49
C THR A 9 0.68 15.33 10.27
N VAL A 10 1.41 14.25 10.00
CA VAL A 10 2.33 14.15 8.88
C VAL A 10 1.94 12.97 8.01
N PHE A 11 1.95 13.17 6.70
CA PHE A 11 1.89 12.12 5.69
C PHE A 11 3.26 12.04 5.02
N ILE A 12 3.91 10.89 5.09
CA ILE A 12 5.20 10.66 4.43
C ILE A 12 4.92 10.17 3.00
N GLU A 13 5.17 11.02 2.02
CA GLU A 13 5.11 10.67 0.60
C GLU A 13 6.38 9.90 0.23
N ASN A 14 6.25 8.57 0.17
CA ASN A 14 7.36 7.66 -0.10
C ASN A 14 7.54 7.34 -1.60
N GLY A 15 6.63 7.79 -2.46
CA GLY A 15 6.66 7.54 -3.90
C GLY A 15 6.15 6.17 -4.32
N LEU A 16 5.72 5.34 -3.37
CA LEU A 16 5.27 3.96 -3.58
C LEU A 16 3.74 3.85 -3.49
N MET A 17 3.04 4.92 -3.14
CA MET A 17 1.58 4.93 -2.99
C MET A 17 0.85 5.01 -4.34
N ARG A 18 -0.47 4.80 -4.29
CA ARG A 18 -1.39 4.94 -5.43
C ARG A 18 -1.38 6.38 -5.95
N ALA A 19 -1.83 6.56 -7.20
CA ALA A 19 -1.95 7.89 -7.79
C ALA A 19 -2.85 8.81 -6.93
N GLY A 20 -2.37 10.03 -6.66
CA GLY A 20 -3.10 11.05 -5.91
C GLY A 20 -3.41 10.70 -4.46
N GLU A 21 -2.71 9.75 -3.84
CA GLU A 21 -3.04 9.28 -2.49
C GLU A 21 -2.76 10.34 -1.42
N ALA A 22 -1.58 10.96 -1.43
CA ALA A 22 -1.22 12.00 -0.47
C ALA A 22 -2.18 13.19 -0.53
N GLU A 23 -2.50 13.66 -1.73
CA GLU A 23 -3.40 14.78 -1.96
C GLU A 23 -4.81 14.47 -1.47
N ARG A 24 -5.32 13.26 -1.77
CA ARG A 24 -6.63 12.80 -1.30
C ARG A 24 -6.69 12.74 0.23
N VAL A 25 -5.68 12.13 0.86
CA VAL A 25 -5.61 12.03 2.33
C VAL A 25 -5.54 13.43 2.96
N ALA A 26 -4.68 14.32 2.45
CA ALA A 26 -4.53 15.66 2.99
C ALA A 26 -5.79 16.52 2.79
N HIS A 27 -6.43 16.45 1.62
CA HIS A 27 -7.68 17.15 1.35
C HIS A 27 -8.80 16.67 2.27
N PHE A 28 -8.91 15.35 2.45
CA PHE A 28 -9.91 14.74 3.27
C PHE A 28 -9.84 15.20 4.74
N PHE A 29 -8.66 15.06 5.36
CA PHE A 29 -8.49 15.45 6.76
C PHE A 29 -8.64 16.96 6.96
N ARG A 30 -8.29 17.77 5.95
CA ARG A 30 -8.54 19.21 5.98
C ARG A 30 -10.02 19.54 6.08
N ALA A 31 -10.89 18.80 5.39
CA ALA A 31 -12.35 18.97 5.51
C ALA A 31 -12.88 18.65 6.91
N LEU A 32 -12.15 17.87 7.70
CA LEU A 32 -12.44 17.57 9.11
C LEU A 32 -11.74 18.52 10.11
N GLY A 33 -11.10 19.59 9.61
CA GLY A 33 -10.34 20.53 10.44
C GLY A 33 -9.00 19.97 10.95
N VAL A 34 -8.44 18.96 10.28
CA VAL A 34 -7.13 18.39 10.60
C VAL A 34 -6.14 18.75 9.48
N THR A 35 -5.13 19.55 9.81
CA THR A 35 -4.06 19.87 8.86
C THR A 35 -3.07 18.71 8.77
N VAL A 36 -2.92 18.16 7.57
CA VAL A 36 -1.93 17.12 7.25
C VAL A 36 -0.78 17.77 6.49
N GLN A 37 0.42 17.73 7.07
CA GLN A 37 1.65 18.11 6.38
C GLN A 37 2.13 16.94 5.53
N VAL A 38 2.23 17.13 4.21
CA VAL A 38 2.84 16.14 3.31
C VAL A 38 4.36 16.39 3.30
N VAL A 39 5.12 15.37 3.69
CA VAL A 39 6.59 15.38 3.66
C VAL A 39 7.04 14.49 2.52
N ASP A 40 7.68 15.09 1.52
CA ASP A 40 8.29 14.35 0.41
C ASP A 40 9.55 13.63 0.89
N ALA A 41 9.53 12.31 0.81
CA ALA A 41 10.66 11.44 1.13
C ALA A 41 11.00 10.50 -0.04
N ARG A 42 10.52 10.79 -1.25
CA ARG A 42 10.65 9.89 -2.40
C ARG A 42 12.12 9.53 -2.67
N ALA A 43 13.01 10.50 -2.57
CA ALA A 43 14.44 10.30 -2.81
C ALA A 43 15.04 9.26 -1.85
N GLU A 44 14.71 9.33 -0.55
CA GLU A 44 15.18 8.37 0.44
C GLU A 44 14.71 6.94 0.14
N PHE A 45 13.43 6.76 -0.19
CA PHE A 45 12.87 5.43 -0.48
C PHE A 45 13.45 4.84 -1.78
N PHE A 46 13.51 5.61 -2.86
CA PHE A 46 14.07 5.11 -4.12
C PHE A 46 15.57 4.87 -4.04
N SER A 47 16.31 5.65 -3.23
CA SER A 47 17.72 5.37 -2.98
C SER A 47 17.91 4.06 -2.22
N ALA A 48 17.05 3.77 -1.23
CA ALA A 48 17.13 2.54 -0.45
C ALA A 48 16.72 1.29 -1.25
N LEU A 49 15.86 1.44 -2.26
CA LEU A 49 15.40 0.35 -3.12
C LEU A 49 16.34 0.05 -4.30
N LYS A 50 17.35 0.89 -4.54
CA LYS A 50 18.26 0.73 -5.68
C LYS A 50 19.01 -0.60 -5.61
N GLY A 51 18.90 -1.40 -6.66
CA GLY A 51 19.49 -2.73 -6.79
C GLY A 51 18.85 -3.82 -5.91
N VAL A 52 17.79 -3.50 -5.15
CA VAL A 52 17.13 -4.48 -4.27
C VAL A 52 16.04 -5.21 -5.04
N ILE A 53 16.23 -6.51 -5.24
CA ILE A 53 15.30 -7.37 -6.00
C ILE A 53 14.54 -8.36 -5.11
N ASP A 54 15.15 -8.81 -4.01
CA ASP A 54 14.53 -9.77 -3.08
C ASP A 54 13.32 -9.13 -2.38
N PRO A 55 12.14 -9.79 -2.37
CA PRO A 55 10.94 -9.19 -1.79
C PRO A 55 11.03 -8.86 -0.30
N GLU A 56 11.65 -9.71 0.50
CA GLU A 56 11.80 -9.47 1.94
C GLU A 56 12.84 -8.38 2.19
N ALA A 57 13.93 -8.33 1.42
CA ALA A 57 14.89 -7.24 1.45
C ALA A 57 14.26 -5.90 1.05
N LYS A 58 13.37 -5.88 0.05
CA LYS A 58 12.60 -4.66 -0.31
C LYS A 58 11.70 -4.20 0.83
N ARG A 59 10.98 -5.14 1.48
CA ARG A 59 10.14 -4.83 2.65
C ARG A 59 10.98 -4.26 3.79
N GLU A 60 12.12 -4.87 4.06
CA GLU A 60 13.04 -4.43 5.11
C GLU A 60 13.60 -3.03 4.80
N ALA A 61 14.08 -2.79 3.58
CA ALA A 61 14.57 -1.49 3.14
C ALA A 61 13.52 -0.38 3.32
N ILE A 62 12.28 -0.63 2.88
CA ILE A 62 11.16 0.32 3.04
C ILE A 62 10.88 0.59 4.51
N THR A 63 10.87 -0.46 5.35
CA THR A 63 10.59 -0.34 6.78
C THR A 63 11.68 0.49 7.48
N GLN A 64 12.95 0.16 7.22
CA GLN A 64 14.11 0.88 7.77
C GLN A 64 14.10 2.35 7.34
N THR A 65 13.92 2.64 6.05
CA THR A 65 13.86 4.01 5.55
C THR A 65 12.73 4.81 6.17
N PHE A 66 11.54 4.21 6.29
CA PHE A 66 10.42 4.87 6.95
C PHE A 66 10.74 5.25 8.39
N TYR A 67 11.15 4.28 9.22
CA TYR A 67 11.26 4.49 10.66
C TYR A 67 12.55 5.22 11.06
N ARG A 68 13.69 4.80 10.52
CA ARG A 68 15.01 5.29 10.93
C ARG A 68 15.36 6.61 10.25
N ASP A 69 15.18 6.67 8.93
CA ASP A 69 15.76 7.76 8.11
C ASP A 69 14.79 8.95 7.99
N VAL A 70 13.48 8.69 7.91
CA VAL A 70 12.45 9.72 7.71
C VAL A 70 11.69 10.05 8.99
N PHE A 71 10.97 9.07 9.55
CA PHE A 71 10.09 9.27 10.69
C PHE A 71 10.85 9.70 11.95
N GLY A 72 11.97 9.04 12.27
CA GLY A 72 12.80 9.39 13.41
C GLY A 72 13.28 10.85 13.38
N ARG A 73 13.65 11.36 12.20
CA ARG A 73 14.01 12.77 11.99
C ARG A 73 12.82 13.69 12.24
N LEU A 74 11.67 13.39 11.62
CA LEU A 74 10.44 14.17 11.80
C LEU A 74 10.00 14.27 13.26
N VAL A 75 10.11 13.18 14.02
CA VAL A 75 9.73 13.21 15.43
C VAL A 75 10.69 14.09 16.24
N ARG A 76 12.01 13.95 16.06
CA ARG A 76 12.99 14.80 16.73
C ARG A 76 12.76 16.28 16.43
N ASP A 77 12.54 16.63 15.16
CA ASP A 77 12.30 18.01 14.73
C ASP A 77 10.95 18.56 15.22
N SER A 78 9.97 17.69 15.45
CA SER A 78 8.64 18.10 15.91
C SER A 78 8.60 18.57 17.35
N GLY A 79 9.54 18.13 18.20
CA GLY A 79 9.50 18.34 19.65
C GLY A 79 8.30 17.70 20.36
N ALA A 80 7.61 16.76 19.70
CA ALA A 80 6.44 16.09 20.27
C ALA A 80 6.83 15.15 21.42
N ARG A 81 6.08 15.21 22.52
CA ARG A 81 6.27 14.32 23.69
C ARG A 81 5.44 13.03 23.60
N TYR A 82 4.48 12.99 22.67
CA TYR A 82 3.56 11.87 22.52
C TYR A 82 3.40 11.51 21.05
N LEU A 83 3.40 10.22 20.76
CA LEU A 83 3.06 9.64 19.46
C LEU A 83 1.73 8.90 19.57
N LEU A 84 0.79 9.19 18.67
CA LEU A 84 -0.46 8.45 18.57
C LEU A 84 -0.28 7.27 17.60
N GLN A 85 -0.59 6.06 18.06
CA GLN A 85 -0.61 4.86 17.22
C GLN A 85 -2.04 4.32 17.10
N GLY A 86 -2.41 3.91 15.88
CA GLY A 86 -3.73 3.37 15.56
C GLY A 86 -3.92 1.89 15.90
N THR A 87 -3.14 1.35 16.84
CA THR A 87 -3.18 -0.06 17.26
C THR A 87 -4.58 -0.46 17.72
N ILE A 88 -5.06 -1.63 17.26
CA ILE A 88 -6.36 -2.18 17.66
C ILE A 88 -6.21 -3.49 18.43
N LEU A 89 -7.25 -3.92 19.15
CA LEU A 89 -7.23 -5.13 19.97
C LEU A 89 -6.86 -6.38 19.16
N THR A 90 -7.34 -6.46 17.91
CA THR A 90 -7.00 -7.55 16.99
C THR A 90 -5.49 -7.64 16.73
N ASP A 91 -4.79 -6.51 16.67
CA ASP A 91 -3.33 -6.52 16.47
C ASP A 91 -2.59 -7.05 17.70
N VAL A 92 -3.12 -6.79 18.91
CA VAL A 92 -2.55 -7.25 20.18
C VAL A 92 -2.71 -8.77 20.27
N ASP A 93 -3.93 -9.27 20.04
CA ASP A 93 -4.27 -10.70 20.04
C ASP A 93 -3.35 -11.48 19.07
N GLU A 94 -3.14 -10.95 17.85
CA GLU A 94 -2.27 -11.57 16.84
C GLU A 94 -0.78 -11.52 17.19
N THR A 95 -0.35 -10.54 17.99
CA THR A 95 1.04 -10.44 18.46
C THR A 95 1.30 -11.43 19.59
N VAL A 96 0.40 -11.53 20.56
CA VAL A 96 0.49 -12.50 21.67
C VAL A 96 0.47 -13.93 21.13
N ALA A 97 -0.28 -14.18 20.04
CA ALA A 97 -0.29 -15.46 19.35
C ALA A 97 0.97 -15.73 18.49
N GLY A 98 1.91 -14.78 18.39
CA GLY A 98 3.13 -14.91 17.57
C GLY A 98 2.89 -14.82 16.06
N ILE A 99 1.71 -14.36 15.63
CA ILE A 99 1.26 -14.36 14.22
C ILE A 99 1.55 -13.02 13.53
N LYS A 100 1.53 -11.90 14.26
CA LYS A 100 1.89 -10.58 13.73
C LYS A 100 3.20 -10.06 14.30
N ARG A 101 4.07 -9.60 13.39
CA ARG A 101 5.30 -8.84 13.68
C ARG A 101 5.04 -7.34 13.96
N GLN A 102 3.81 -6.83 13.94
CA GLN A 102 3.59 -5.37 13.86
C GLN A 102 3.49 -4.63 15.20
N HIS A 103 3.31 -5.32 16.33
CA HIS A 103 3.49 -4.65 17.62
C HIS A 103 4.98 -4.43 17.88
N ASN A 104 5.34 -3.16 18.08
CA ASN A 104 6.70 -2.69 18.33
C ASN A 104 7.64 -2.84 17.14
N VAL A 105 7.27 -2.29 15.97
CA VAL A 105 8.25 -2.07 14.88
C VAL A 105 9.51 -1.39 15.42
N PHE A 106 9.36 -0.44 16.36
CA PHE A 106 10.49 0.15 17.05
C PHE A 106 11.37 -0.88 17.79
N ALA A 107 10.80 -1.76 18.64
CA ALA A 107 11.60 -2.77 19.34
C ALA A 107 12.25 -3.80 18.40
N GLN A 108 11.59 -4.14 17.28
CA GLN A 108 12.16 -5.04 16.26
C GLN A 108 13.31 -4.41 15.49
N LEU A 109 13.25 -3.10 15.28
CA LEU A 109 14.35 -2.32 14.74
C LEU A 109 15.43 -2.03 15.80
N GLY A 110 15.29 -2.55 17.03
CA GLY A 110 16.19 -2.28 18.16
C GLY A 110 16.09 -0.86 18.71
N ILE A 111 15.02 -0.14 18.37
CA ILE A 111 14.78 1.25 18.73
C ILE A 111 13.85 1.28 19.95
N ASP A 112 14.39 1.65 21.12
CA ASP A 112 13.53 2.09 22.24
C ASP A 112 13.02 3.51 21.92
N PRO A 113 11.71 3.71 21.70
CA PRO A 113 11.17 5.02 21.33
C PRO A 113 11.45 6.11 22.35
N GLN A 114 11.48 5.76 23.64
CA GLN A 114 11.74 6.72 24.71
C GLN A 114 13.23 7.09 24.74
N ALA A 115 14.12 6.12 24.58
CA ALA A 115 15.57 6.37 24.53
C ALA A 115 16.01 7.04 23.21
N ALA A 116 15.43 6.65 22.08
CA ALA A 116 15.86 7.11 20.75
C ALA A 116 15.26 8.47 20.36
N PHE A 117 14.06 8.80 20.87
CA PHE A 117 13.30 9.96 20.40
C PHE A 117 12.59 10.75 21.50
N GLY A 118 12.57 10.28 22.75
CA GLY A 118 12.05 11.05 23.89
C GLY A 118 10.52 11.21 23.94
N TYR A 119 9.75 10.33 23.30
CA TYR A 119 8.28 10.39 23.31
C TYR A 119 7.61 9.15 23.94
N HIS A 120 6.39 9.34 24.42
CA HIS A 120 5.50 8.28 24.90
C HIS A 120 4.50 7.87 23.81
N ILE A 121 4.18 6.58 23.72
CA ILE A 121 3.17 6.07 22.79
C ILE A 121 1.79 6.11 23.47
N LEU A 122 0.79 6.63 22.78
CA LEU A 122 -0.62 6.56 23.16
C LEU A 122 -1.37 5.76 22.09
N GLU A 123 -2.20 4.81 22.52
CA GLU A 123 -2.92 3.89 21.63
C GLU A 123 -4.44 3.98 21.87
N PRO A 124 -5.12 5.02 21.34
CA PRO A 124 -6.52 5.28 21.69
C PRO A 124 -7.51 4.20 21.24
N LEU A 125 -7.11 3.35 20.29
CA LEU A 125 -7.97 2.34 19.66
C LEU A 125 -7.71 0.92 20.18
N VAL A 126 -6.81 0.73 21.16
CA VAL A 126 -6.31 -0.59 21.59
C VAL A 126 -7.41 -1.52 22.12
N GLN A 127 -8.54 -0.97 22.56
CA GLN A 127 -9.68 -1.73 23.07
C GLN A 127 -10.70 -2.12 21.98
N LEU A 128 -10.53 -1.63 20.74
CA LEU A 128 -11.49 -1.83 19.65
C LEU A 128 -11.07 -2.96 18.72
N ARG A 129 -12.05 -3.70 18.19
CA ARG A 129 -11.86 -4.62 17.05
C ARG A 129 -12.14 -3.90 15.73
N LYS A 130 -11.83 -4.54 14.60
CA LYS A 130 -11.97 -3.96 13.24
C LYS A 130 -13.37 -3.39 12.96
N ASP A 131 -14.41 -4.08 13.37
CA ASP A 131 -15.81 -3.64 13.24
C ASP A 131 -16.11 -2.41 14.11
N GLY A 132 -15.56 -2.37 15.33
CA GLY A 132 -15.63 -1.22 16.23
C GLY A 132 -14.97 0.03 15.66
N VAL A 133 -13.80 -0.11 15.04
CA VAL A 133 -13.10 1.01 14.36
C VAL A 133 -13.90 1.54 13.18
N ARG A 134 -14.55 0.68 12.40
CA ARG A 134 -15.43 1.10 11.29
C ARG A 134 -16.63 1.91 11.79
N LYS A 135 -17.31 1.42 12.84
CA LYS A 135 -18.43 2.14 13.49
C LYS A 135 -17.98 3.49 14.06
N LEU A 136 -16.79 3.55 14.68
CA LEU A 136 -16.22 4.80 15.18
C LEU A 136 -15.92 5.77 14.03
N GLY A 137 -15.34 5.29 12.93
CA GLY A 137 -15.10 6.09 11.74
C GLY A 137 -16.38 6.72 11.18
N GLN A 138 -17.44 5.92 11.06
CA GLN A 138 -18.75 6.40 10.64
C GLN A 138 -19.31 7.48 11.60
N ALA A 139 -19.25 7.24 12.91
CA ALA A 139 -19.71 8.21 13.91
C ALA A 139 -18.91 9.52 13.91
N LEU A 140 -17.64 9.47 13.48
CA LEU A 140 -16.77 10.65 13.34
C LEU A 140 -16.98 11.41 12.02
N GLY A 141 -17.80 10.89 11.12
CA GLY A 141 -18.05 11.48 9.79
C GLY A 141 -17.00 11.12 8.75
N LEU A 142 -16.26 10.02 8.93
CA LEU A 142 -15.37 9.53 7.89
C LEU A 142 -16.19 8.94 6.72
N PRO A 143 -15.85 9.24 5.45
CA PRO A 143 -16.42 8.63 4.28
C PRO A 143 -16.22 7.12 4.31
N GLU A 144 -17.24 6.41 3.83
CA GLU A 144 -17.26 4.97 3.76
C GLU A 144 -16.05 4.40 3.01
N GLU A 145 -15.63 5.09 1.96
CA GLU A 145 -14.47 4.76 1.14
C GLU A 145 -13.17 4.63 1.95
N LEU A 146 -12.99 5.38 3.06
CA LEU A 146 -11.75 5.31 3.84
C LEU A 146 -11.63 4.05 4.69
N PHE A 147 -12.74 3.52 5.18
CA PHE A 147 -12.75 2.36 6.06
C PHE A 147 -13.24 1.08 5.39
N GLN A 148 -13.75 1.16 4.16
CA GLN A 148 -14.07 0.01 3.30
C GLN A 148 -13.03 -0.29 2.22
N ARG A 149 -11.98 0.54 2.12
CA ARG A 149 -10.88 0.33 1.16
C ARG A 149 -10.27 -1.07 1.25
N ILE A 150 -10.00 -1.64 0.08
CA ILE A 150 -9.22 -2.87 -0.07
C ILE A 150 -7.84 -2.64 0.57
N PRO A 151 -7.34 -3.59 1.38
CA PRO A 151 -6.02 -3.49 2.00
C PRO A 151 -4.95 -3.13 0.98
N PHE A 152 -4.05 -2.23 1.39
CA PHE A 152 -2.84 -1.92 0.64
C PHE A 152 -1.65 -2.41 1.46
N PRO A 153 -0.82 -3.32 0.92
CA PRO A 153 0.23 -3.94 1.71
C PRO A 153 1.28 -2.91 2.13
N GLY A 154 2.03 -3.21 3.20
CA GLY A 154 3.06 -2.33 3.76
C GLY A 154 4.10 -1.81 2.75
N PRO A 155 4.65 -2.64 1.83
CA PRO A 155 5.57 -2.18 0.79
C PRO A 155 4.87 -1.44 -0.37
N ALA A 156 3.55 -1.24 -0.30
CA ALA A 156 2.78 -0.49 -1.27
C ALA A 156 2.97 -1.01 -2.71
N LEU A 157 3.18 -0.14 -3.71
CA LEU A 157 3.42 -0.57 -5.09
C LEU A 157 4.76 -1.31 -5.28
N ALA A 158 5.71 -1.23 -4.35
CA ALA A 158 6.96 -2.01 -4.46
C ALA A 158 6.72 -3.52 -4.33
N ALA A 159 5.62 -3.92 -3.65
CA ALA A 159 5.10 -5.29 -3.62
C ALA A 159 4.32 -5.67 -4.89
N ARG A 160 4.26 -4.78 -5.89
CA ARG A 160 3.61 -5.03 -7.18
C ARG A 160 4.59 -5.03 -8.35
N VAL A 161 5.88 -4.86 -8.09
CA VAL A 161 6.93 -4.86 -9.10
C VAL A 161 7.86 -6.04 -8.85
N ILE A 162 7.85 -7.03 -9.73
CA ILE A 162 8.81 -8.14 -9.67
C ILE A 162 10.20 -7.59 -10.01
N GLY A 163 11.21 -7.96 -9.22
CA GLY A 163 12.55 -7.38 -9.30
C GLY A 163 12.65 -5.99 -8.65
N GLU A 164 13.51 -5.14 -9.21
CA GLU A 164 13.81 -3.80 -8.70
C GLU A 164 12.63 -2.83 -8.90
N ALA A 165 12.35 -2.03 -7.87
CA ALA A 165 11.24 -1.06 -7.83
C ALA A 165 11.71 0.38 -8.14
N THR A 166 12.17 0.62 -9.37
CA THR A 166 12.60 1.97 -9.81
C THR A 166 11.42 2.95 -9.92
N PRO A 167 11.66 4.28 -9.91
CA PRO A 167 10.59 5.27 -10.09
C PRO A 167 9.73 5.02 -11.33
N GLU A 168 10.34 4.65 -12.45
CA GLU A 168 9.67 4.41 -13.73
C GLU A 168 8.79 3.15 -13.65
N ARG A 169 9.31 2.08 -13.05
CA ARG A 169 8.56 0.81 -12.87
C ARG A 169 7.38 1.00 -11.91
N ILE A 170 7.59 1.77 -10.85
CA ILE A 170 6.55 2.14 -9.90
C ILE A 170 5.47 3.00 -10.59
N ASP A 171 5.85 3.92 -11.47
CA ASP A 171 4.89 4.70 -12.23
C ASP A 171 4.08 3.84 -13.22
N THR A 172 4.73 2.94 -13.94
CA THR A 172 4.02 1.98 -14.81
C THR A 172 2.97 1.17 -14.03
N VAL A 173 3.36 0.56 -12.91
CA VAL A 173 2.40 -0.25 -12.13
C VAL A 173 1.33 0.60 -11.43
N ARG A 174 1.62 1.88 -11.14
CA ARG A 174 0.64 2.85 -10.62
C ARG A 174 -0.45 3.13 -11.65
N GLN A 175 -0.07 3.40 -12.90
CA GLN A 175 -1.01 3.64 -13.99
C GLN A 175 -1.85 2.38 -14.27
N ALA A 176 -1.20 1.21 -14.33
CA ALA A 176 -1.91 -0.07 -14.48
C ALA A 176 -2.88 -0.33 -13.32
N THR A 177 -2.45 -0.05 -12.08
CA THR A 177 -3.31 -0.14 -10.89
C THR A 177 -4.54 0.74 -11.03
N GLN A 178 -4.40 1.98 -11.52
CA GLN A 178 -5.54 2.88 -11.70
C GLN A 178 -6.58 2.31 -12.68
N VAL A 179 -6.13 1.71 -13.79
CA VAL A 179 -7.03 1.05 -14.75
C VAL A 179 -7.74 -0.14 -14.11
N VAL A 180 -7.00 -1.02 -13.44
CA VAL A 180 -7.55 -2.20 -12.76
C VAL A 180 -8.56 -1.80 -11.68
N GLU A 181 -8.22 -0.85 -10.81
CA GLU A 181 -9.13 -0.38 -9.75
C GLU A 181 -10.39 0.26 -10.34
N ARG A 182 -10.27 1.06 -11.41
CA ARG A 182 -11.41 1.70 -12.07
C ARG A 182 -12.38 0.70 -12.68
N LEU A 183 -11.87 -0.30 -13.42
CA LEU A 183 -12.71 -1.25 -14.15
C LEU A 183 -13.28 -2.35 -13.25
N LEU A 184 -12.57 -2.73 -12.18
CA LEU A 184 -13.02 -3.77 -11.24
C LEU A 184 -13.76 -3.23 -10.01
N ALA A 185 -13.85 -1.91 -9.84
CA ALA A 185 -14.69 -1.31 -8.82
C ALA A 185 -16.13 -1.85 -8.93
N GLY A 186 -16.75 -2.17 -7.79
CA GLY A 186 -18.13 -2.66 -7.74
C GLY A 186 -18.34 -4.13 -8.13
N HIS A 187 -17.31 -4.87 -8.55
CA HIS A 187 -17.45 -6.27 -8.97
C HIS A 187 -17.43 -7.30 -7.82
N GLY A 188 -17.39 -6.83 -6.56
CA GLY A 188 -17.51 -7.69 -5.37
C GLY A 188 -16.29 -8.58 -5.08
N ALA A 189 -15.22 -8.49 -5.87
CA ALA A 189 -13.98 -9.20 -5.61
C ALA A 189 -13.34 -8.78 -4.28
N PHE A 190 -12.73 -9.73 -3.58
CA PHE A 190 -12.07 -9.51 -2.30
C PHE A 190 -10.85 -8.57 -2.45
N GLN A 191 -10.04 -8.80 -3.48
CA GLN A 191 -8.88 -7.97 -3.78
C GLN A 191 -8.51 -8.09 -5.26
N TYR A 192 -8.09 -6.97 -5.84
CA TYR A 192 -7.52 -6.93 -7.19
C TYR A 192 -6.26 -6.06 -7.24
N LEU A 193 -5.33 -6.45 -8.10
CA LEU A 193 -4.02 -5.82 -8.22
C LEU A 193 -3.43 -6.02 -9.62
N ALA A 194 -2.64 -5.03 -10.06
CA ALA A 194 -1.77 -5.14 -11.22
C ALA A 194 -0.35 -5.45 -10.73
N ILE A 195 0.30 -6.46 -11.32
CA ILE A 195 1.69 -6.82 -11.07
C ILE A 195 2.51 -6.54 -12.33
N LEU A 196 3.58 -5.77 -12.19
CA LEU A 196 4.56 -5.56 -13.24
C LEU A 196 5.62 -6.67 -13.20
N HIS A 197 5.71 -7.43 -14.28
CA HIS A 197 6.74 -8.46 -14.44
C HIS A 197 8.12 -7.83 -14.70
N GLN A 198 9.18 -8.58 -14.37
CA GLN A 198 10.55 -8.15 -14.67
C GLN A 198 10.88 -8.40 -16.15
N ASP A 199 10.43 -9.54 -16.67
CA ASP A 199 10.68 -9.93 -18.05
C ASP A 199 9.92 -9.03 -19.03
N ARG A 200 10.54 -8.86 -20.20
CA ARG A 200 9.94 -8.20 -21.36
C ARG A 200 9.50 -9.26 -22.35
N VAL A 201 8.48 -8.91 -23.14
CA VAL A 201 7.87 -9.81 -24.12
C VAL A 201 7.66 -9.08 -25.43
N THR A 202 7.63 -9.82 -26.53
CA THR A 202 7.37 -9.24 -27.85
C THR A 202 5.90 -8.83 -28.00
N GLY A 203 5.66 -7.70 -28.63
CA GLY A 203 4.36 -7.18 -28.98
C GLY A 203 4.45 -6.27 -30.22
N MET A 204 3.39 -5.52 -30.48
CA MET A 204 3.32 -4.60 -31.63
C MET A 204 2.90 -3.21 -31.15
N ARG A 205 3.59 -2.17 -31.64
CA ARG A 205 3.24 -0.76 -31.37
C ARG A 205 3.43 0.04 -32.65
N GLY A 206 2.41 0.76 -33.10
CA GLY A 206 2.50 1.58 -34.31
C GLY A 206 2.80 0.79 -35.60
N GLY A 207 2.46 -0.49 -35.65
CA GLY A 207 2.75 -1.36 -36.81
C GLY A 207 4.14 -2.01 -36.79
N GLU A 208 4.99 -1.71 -35.81
CA GLU A 208 6.32 -2.29 -35.66
C GLU A 208 6.39 -3.24 -34.45
N ARG A 209 7.37 -4.17 -34.47
CA ARG A 209 7.64 -5.03 -33.33
C ARG A 209 8.22 -4.21 -32.18
N ASP A 210 7.63 -4.37 -31.00
CA ASP A 210 8.09 -3.78 -29.75
C ASP A 210 8.46 -4.91 -28.78
N PHE A 211 9.48 -4.70 -27.96
CA PHE A 211 9.79 -5.59 -26.85
C PHE A 211 9.29 -4.89 -25.60
N GLY A 212 8.08 -5.16 -25.14
CA GLY A 212 7.44 -4.35 -24.10
C GLY A 212 7.40 -5.02 -22.73
N GLN A 213 6.80 -4.31 -21.79
CA GLN A 213 6.53 -4.78 -20.44
C GLN A 213 5.24 -5.61 -20.40
N GLN A 214 5.11 -6.44 -19.36
CA GLN A 214 3.93 -7.27 -19.12
C GLN A 214 3.29 -6.94 -17.77
N ILE A 215 1.97 -6.76 -17.77
CA ILE A 215 1.16 -6.61 -16.56
C ILE A 215 0.36 -7.90 -16.33
N GLU A 216 0.49 -8.48 -15.14
CA GLU A 216 -0.42 -9.53 -14.67
C GLU A 216 -1.52 -8.90 -13.81
N VAL A 217 -2.77 -9.13 -14.17
CA VAL A 217 -3.93 -8.80 -13.35
C VAL A 217 -4.23 -9.99 -12.44
N ARG A 218 -4.27 -9.74 -11.12
CA ARG A 218 -4.82 -10.71 -10.17
C ARG A 218 -6.09 -10.14 -9.57
N CYS A 219 -7.17 -10.92 -9.59
CA CYS A 219 -8.45 -10.57 -8.99
C CYS A 219 -8.96 -11.81 -8.26
N TRP A 220 -9.24 -11.68 -6.97
CA TRP A 220 -9.44 -12.80 -6.07
C TRP A 220 -10.79 -12.72 -5.35
N ASP A 221 -11.44 -13.86 -5.21
CA ASP A 221 -12.54 -14.08 -4.28
C ASP A 221 -12.02 -14.81 -3.04
N SER A 222 -12.33 -14.28 -1.86
CA SER A 222 -11.94 -14.87 -0.58
C SER A 222 -12.84 -14.36 0.54
N ARG A 223 -12.92 -15.13 1.64
CA ARG A 223 -13.59 -14.71 2.88
C ARG A 223 -12.61 -14.23 3.95
N ASP A 224 -11.42 -14.83 4.01
CA ASP A 224 -10.45 -14.65 5.10
C ASP A 224 -8.99 -14.50 4.63
N ALA A 225 -8.77 -14.39 3.33
CA ALA A 225 -7.46 -14.37 2.66
C ALA A 225 -6.58 -15.61 2.89
N ARG A 226 -7.04 -16.67 3.57
CA ARG A 226 -6.29 -17.93 3.76
C ARG A 226 -6.45 -18.85 2.55
N ILE A 227 -7.69 -18.96 2.07
CA ILE A 227 -8.05 -19.65 0.83
C ILE A 227 -8.64 -18.62 -0.13
N ALA A 228 -8.20 -18.63 -1.37
CA ALA A 228 -8.72 -17.72 -2.39
C ALA A 228 -8.75 -18.40 -3.76
N THR A 229 -9.70 -17.99 -4.59
CA THR A 229 -9.81 -18.41 -5.99
C THR A 229 -9.80 -17.19 -6.90
N PRO A 230 -9.28 -17.28 -8.13
CA PRO A 230 -9.37 -16.18 -9.08
C PRO A 230 -10.84 -15.89 -9.37
N THR A 231 -11.23 -14.62 -9.33
CA THR A 231 -12.59 -14.19 -9.64
C THR A 231 -12.92 -14.58 -11.08
N ARG A 232 -14.10 -15.14 -11.33
CA ARG A 232 -14.55 -15.52 -12.68
C ARG A 232 -15.10 -14.31 -13.43
N LEU A 233 -14.22 -13.39 -13.80
CA LEU A 233 -14.59 -12.20 -14.57
C LEU A 233 -15.11 -12.62 -15.96
N PRO A 234 -16.17 -11.97 -16.48
CA PRO A 234 -16.60 -12.18 -17.87
C PRO A 234 -15.44 -11.92 -18.82
N PHE A 235 -15.29 -12.75 -19.86
CA PHE A 235 -14.17 -12.61 -20.79
C PHE A 235 -14.14 -11.23 -21.47
N ALA A 236 -15.31 -10.66 -21.79
CA ALA A 236 -15.42 -9.30 -22.32
C ALA A 236 -14.79 -8.23 -21.40
N LEU A 237 -14.91 -8.39 -20.08
CA LEU A 237 -14.28 -7.47 -19.12
C LEU A 237 -12.75 -7.68 -19.05
N LEU A 238 -12.27 -8.91 -19.25
CA LEU A 238 -10.83 -9.18 -19.38
C LEU A 238 -10.25 -8.55 -20.64
N GLU A 239 -10.99 -8.60 -21.75
CA GLU A 239 -10.61 -7.93 -23.01
C GLU A 239 -10.57 -6.41 -22.84
N GLU A 240 -11.57 -5.82 -22.18
CA GLU A 240 -11.59 -4.38 -21.86
C GLU A 240 -10.40 -3.99 -20.99
N LEU A 241 -10.14 -4.75 -19.92
CA LEU A 241 -8.95 -4.55 -19.06
C LEU A 241 -7.65 -4.55 -19.87
N ALA A 242 -7.47 -5.55 -20.73
CA ALA A 242 -6.27 -5.68 -21.53
C ALA A 242 -6.10 -4.48 -22.50
N GLN A 243 -7.17 -4.12 -23.21
CA GLN A 243 -7.16 -2.99 -24.14
C GLN A 243 -6.86 -1.67 -23.43
N GLU A 244 -7.50 -1.43 -22.29
CA GLU A 244 -7.36 -0.19 -21.53
C GLU A 244 -5.98 -0.04 -20.89
N ILE A 245 -5.39 -1.15 -20.38
CA ILE A 245 -4.01 -1.15 -19.87
C ILE A 245 -3.03 -0.86 -21.01
N ILE A 246 -3.12 -1.56 -22.14
CA ILE A 246 -2.21 -1.37 -23.29
C ILE A 246 -2.31 0.05 -23.85
N ARG A 247 -3.52 0.61 -23.89
CA ARG A 247 -3.79 1.97 -24.39
C ARG A 247 -3.29 3.05 -23.44
N SER A 248 -3.47 2.87 -22.14
CA SER A 248 -3.24 3.92 -21.14
C SER A 248 -1.87 3.88 -20.48
N VAL A 249 -1.16 2.74 -20.54
CA VAL A 249 0.11 2.53 -19.83
C VAL A 249 1.26 2.39 -20.85
N PRO A 250 2.10 3.43 -21.01
CA PRO A 250 3.20 3.41 -21.97
C PRO A 250 4.17 2.24 -21.74
N GLY A 251 4.62 1.62 -22.82
CA GLY A 251 5.61 0.53 -22.78
C GLY A 251 5.04 -0.85 -22.44
N VAL A 252 3.78 -0.96 -21.98
CA VAL A 252 3.12 -2.27 -21.81
C VAL A 252 2.66 -2.78 -23.18
N VAL A 253 2.86 -4.08 -23.44
CA VAL A 253 2.43 -4.75 -24.68
C VAL A 253 1.73 -6.10 -24.43
N SER A 254 1.76 -6.60 -23.20
CA SER A 254 1.15 -7.88 -22.81
C SER A 254 0.41 -7.71 -21.49
N VAL A 255 -0.77 -8.32 -21.42
CA VAL A 255 -1.59 -8.37 -20.22
C VAL A 255 -2.00 -9.83 -19.98
N THR A 256 -1.76 -10.34 -18.78
CA THR A 256 -2.14 -11.70 -18.37
C THR A 256 -3.10 -11.65 -17.19
N TYR A 257 -3.84 -12.73 -16.97
CA TYR A 257 -4.75 -12.88 -15.84
C TYR A 257 -4.36 -14.11 -15.01
N ASN A 258 -4.23 -13.95 -13.69
CA ASN A 258 -3.89 -15.06 -12.81
C ASN A 258 -5.11 -15.98 -12.60
N ILE A 259 -4.92 -17.27 -12.87
CA ILE A 259 -5.97 -18.30 -12.74
C ILE A 259 -5.63 -19.39 -11.71
N ALA A 260 -4.53 -19.26 -10.98
CA ALA A 260 -4.13 -20.24 -9.96
C ALA A 260 -4.88 -19.97 -8.64
N SER A 261 -5.24 -21.01 -7.89
CA SER A 261 -5.82 -20.84 -6.55
C SER A 261 -4.75 -20.58 -5.49
N LYS A 262 -5.18 -20.04 -4.35
CA LYS A 262 -4.42 -20.02 -3.10
C LYS A 262 -4.98 -21.11 -2.17
N PRO A 263 -4.21 -22.16 -1.81
CA PRO A 263 -2.90 -22.57 -2.34
C PRO A 263 -2.98 -23.18 -3.78
N PRO A 264 -1.85 -23.35 -4.51
CA PRO A 264 -0.46 -23.13 -4.08
C PRO A 264 0.04 -21.68 -4.25
N SER A 265 -0.72 -20.81 -4.92
CA SER A 265 -0.34 -19.41 -5.13
C SER A 265 -0.61 -18.54 -3.90
N THR A 266 -0.25 -17.27 -4.00
CA THR A 266 -0.54 -16.21 -3.02
C THR A 266 -1.28 -15.06 -3.69
N ILE A 267 -2.02 -14.25 -2.91
CA ILE A 267 -2.77 -13.09 -3.44
C ILE A 267 -1.80 -12.10 -4.08
N GLU A 268 -0.79 -11.67 -3.33
CA GLU A 268 0.34 -10.88 -3.82
C GLU A 268 1.31 -11.78 -4.61
N ALA A 269 2.12 -11.18 -5.50
CA ALA A 269 3.12 -11.90 -6.27
C ALA A 269 4.50 -11.96 -5.60
N ILE A 270 4.76 -11.06 -4.65
CA ILE A 270 6.04 -10.84 -3.97
C ILE A 270 5.81 -10.40 -2.53
#